data_AF-A0A1X7T4F0-F1
#
_entry.id   AF-A0A1X7T4F0-F1
#
_cell.length_a   1.000
_cell.length_b   1.000
_cell.length_c   1.000
_cell.angle_alpha   90.00
_cell.angle_beta   90.00
_cell.angle_gamma   90.00
#
_symmetry.space_group_name_H-M   'P 1'
#
loop_
_entity.id
_entity.type
_entity.pdbx_description
1 polymer ?
#
loop_
_entity_poly.entity_id
_entity_poly.type
_entity_poly.pdbx_seq_one_letter_code
_entity_poly.pdbx_strand_id
1 'polypeptide(L)'
;SFITLSLEDAAQRVDLSDSNEMEKMLRDMIEDGDINACINQKEEMIVFSDDFVDDNCAQTLEARLKECMSLQQEMSKANDQLSLNPRYIQKSGTSRGGGGMDDDPFADDQLM
;
A
#
# COMPACT_ATOMS: atom_id res chain seq x y z
N SER A 1 3.98 21.40 -13.49
CA SER A 1 3.67 22.33 -14.60
C SER A 1 2.33 22.99 -14.31
N PHE A 2 2.15 24.31 -14.54
CA PHE A 2 0.88 24.99 -14.24
C PHE A 2 0.02 25.13 -15.49
N ILE A 3 -1.25 24.74 -15.40
CA ILE A 3 -2.22 24.88 -16.49
C ILE A 3 -3.31 25.85 -16.03
N THR A 4 -3.53 26.93 -16.80
CA THR A 4 -4.64 27.85 -16.61
C THR A 4 -5.76 27.56 -17.60
N LEU A 5 -6.99 27.44 -17.10
CA LEU A 5 -8.20 27.17 -17.89
C LEU A 5 -9.30 28.15 -17.45
N SER A 6 -10.14 28.65 -18.36
CA SER A 6 -11.29 29.47 -17.97
C SER A 6 -12.40 28.61 -17.35
N LEU A 7 -13.10 29.17 -16.36
CA LEU A 7 -14.21 28.54 -15.65
C LEU A 7 -15.36 28.14 -16.61
N GLU A 8 -15.62 28.98 -17.62
CA GLU A 8 -16.66 28.75 -18.63
C GLU A 8 -16.28 27.62 -19.59
N ASP A 9 -15.02 27.59 -20.00
CA ASP A 9 -14.41 26.55 -20.83
C ASP A 9 -14.38 25.18 -20.12
N ALA A 10 -14.26 25.20 -18.79
CA ALA A 10 -14.34 24.01 -17.95
C ALA A 10 -15.79 23.55 -17.81
N ALA A 11 -16.74 24.46 -17.58
CA ALA A 11 -18.17 24.16 -17.53
C ALA A 11 -18.65 23.52 -18.84
N GLN A 12 -18.27 24.08 -19.99
CA GLN A 12 -18.61 23.53 -21.30
C GLN A 12 -18.06 22.12 -21.55
N ARG A 13 -16.87 21.81 -21.04
CA ARG A 13 -16.27 20.46 -21.18
C ARG A 13 -16.98 19.40 -20.36
N VAL A 14 -17.68 19.81 -19.30
CA VAL A 14 -18.43 18.93 -18.40
C VAL A 14 -19.95 19.02 -18.67
N ASP A 15 -20.35 19.66 -19.77
CA ASP A 15 -21.76 19.92 -20.13
C ASP A 15 -22.56 20.64 -19.02
N LEU A 16 -21.86 21.40 -18.17
CA LEU A 16 -22.49 22.27 -17.17
C LEU A 16 -22.90 23.58 -17.86
N SER A 17 -24.15 23.98 -17.64
CA SER A 17 -24.72 25.19 -18.26
C SER A 17 -24.27 26.49 -17.57
N ASP A 18 -23.70 26.38 -16.37
CA ASP A 18 -23.44 27.51 -15.49
C ASP A 18 -22.04 27.41 -14.87
N SER A 19 -21.27 28.49 -14.98
CA SER A 19 -19.93 28.61 -14.38
C SER A 19 -19.97 28.50 -12.85
N ASN A 20 -21.10 28.85 -12.22
CA ASN A 20 -21.27 28.76 -10.77
C ASN A 20 -21.35 27.30 -10.29
N GLU A 21 -22.02 26.44 -11.06
CA GLU A 21 -22.11 25.01 -10.75
C GLU A 21 -20.74 24.34 -10.93
N MET A 22 -19.99 24.75 -11.95
CA MET A 22 -18.61 24.31 -12.14
C MET A 22 -17.71 24.73 -10.97
N GLU A 23 -17.85 25.95 -10.46
CA GLU A 23 -17.07 26.43 -9.32
C GLU A 23 -17.32 25.58 -8.07
N LYS A 24 -18.58 25.27 -7.79
CA LYS A 24 -18.96 24.43 -6.66
C LYS A 24 -18.38 23.03 -6.80
N MET A 25 -18.51 22.42 -7.97
CA MET A 25 -17.96 21.08 -8.22
C MET A 25 -16.44 21.06 -8.07
N LEU A 26 -15.73 22.07 -8.59
CA LEU A 26 -14.28 22.19 -8.42
C LEU A 26 -13.91 22.35 -6.95
N ARG A 27 -14.66 23.15 -6.19
CA ARG A 27 -14.43 23.33 -4.76
C ARG A 27 -14.56 22.01 -4.00
N ASP A 28 -15.61 21.24 -4.28
CA ASP A 28 -15.82 19.91 -3.70
C ASP A 28 -14.64 18.98 -4.04
N MET A 29 -14.21 18.96 -5.32
CA MET A 29 -13.04 18.15 -5.75
C MET A 29 -11.70 18.60 -5.16
N ILE A 30 -11.53 19.89 -4.87
CA ILE A 30 -10.34 20.43 -4.20
C ILE A 30 -10.38 20.07 -2.70
N GLU A 31 -11.55 20.15 -2.05
CA GLU A 31 -11.72 19.79 -0.64
C GLU A 31 -11.56 18.29 -0.39
N ASP A 32 -12.03 17.45 -1.31
CA ASP A 32 -11.85 15.99 -1.27
C ASP A 32 -10.40 15.56 -1.60
N GLY A 33 -9.59 16.47 -2.17
CA GLY A 33 -8.20 16.23 -2.55
C GLY A 33 -8.03 15.46 -3.86
N ASP A 34 -9.09 15.38 -4.66
CA ASP A 34 -9.08 14.71 -5.98
C ASP A 34 -8.25 15.49 -7.01
N ILE A 35 -8.23 16.83 -6.90
CA ILE A 35 -7.45 17.72 -7.76
C ILE A 35 -6.76 18.81 -6.95
N ASN A 36 -5.55 19.18 -7.37
CA ASN A 36 -4.86 20.36 -6.85
C ASN A 36 -5.06 21.54 -7.81
N ALA A 37 -6.08 22.35 -7.53
CA ALA A 37 -6.42 23.51 -8.34
C ALA A 37 -6.80 24.69 -7.46
N CYS A 38 -6.63 25.89 -8.00
CA CYS A 38 -6.99 27.13 -7.32
C CYS A 38 -7.91 27.96 -8.23
N ILE A 39 -9.02 28.43 -7.68
CA ILE A 39 -10.03 29.18 -8.42
C ILE A 39 -9.78 30.68 -8.23
N ASN A 40 -9.54 31.40 -9.32
CA ASN A 40 -9.47 32.86 -9.32
C ASN A 40 -10.80 33.44 -9.83
N GLN A 41 -11.74 33.65 -8.90
CA GLN A 41 -13.06 34.23 -9.20
C GLN A 41 -12.98 35.62 -9.86
N LYS A 42 -11.91 36.39 -9.64
CA LYS A 42 -11.77 37.74 -10.20
C LYS A 42 -11.48 37.72 -11.70
N GLU A 43 -10.78 36.70 -12.17
CA GLU A 43 -10.41 36.56 -13.59
C GLU A 43 -11.17 35.42 -14.29
N GLU A 44 -12.08 34.74 -13.58
CA GLU A 44 -12.82 33.56 -14.06
C GLU A 44 -11.91 32.45 -14.60
N MET A 45 -10.78 32.23 -13.93
CA MET A 45 -9.76 31.24 -14.31
C MET A 45 -9.52 30.23 -13.19
N ILE A 46 -9.24 29.00 -13.60
CA ILE A 46 -8.83 27.87 -12.80
C ILE A 46 -7.35 27.64 -13.06
N VAL A 47 -6.55 27.62 -12.00
CA VAL A 47 -5.12 27.30 -12.05
C VAL A 47 -4.92 25.89 -11.52
N PHE A 48 -4.57 24.95 -12.37
CA PHE A 48 -4.20 23.60 -11.99
C PHE A 48 -2.71 23.54 -11.65
N SER A 49 -2.41 22.97 -10.49
CA SER A 49 -1.06 22.71 -10.01
C SER A 49 -0.82 21.20 -10.04
N ASP A 50 0.09 20.76 -10.88
CA ASP A 50 0.46 19.34 -11.03
C ASP A 50 1.22 18.79 -9.80
N ASP A 51 1.75 19.70 -8.98
CA ASP A 51 2.58 19.36 -7.85
C ASP A 51 1.69 19.09 -6.61
N PHE A 52 1.32 17.82 -6.38
CA PHE A 52 0.85 17.32 -5.08
C PHE A 52 1.97 17.24 -4.04
N VAL A 53 2.90 18.20 -4.05
CA VAL A 53 3.95 18.29 -3.04
C VAL A 53 3.35 19.04 -1.87
N ASP A 54 2.48 18.33 -1.13
CA ASP A 54 2.11 18.75 0.21
C ASP A 54 3.41 18.80 1.02
N ASP A 55 3.76 19.94 1.62
CA ASP A 55 4.98 20.06 2.45
C ASP A 55 4.98 19.02 3.60
N ASN A 56 3.80 18.53 3.98
CA ASN A 56 3.60 17.46 4.94
C ASN A 56 3.74 16.04 4.37
N CYS A 57 3.91 15.87 3.06
CA CYS A 57 4.05 14.56 2.42
C CYS A 57 5.30 13.84 2.93
N ALA A 58 6.41 14.56 3.12
CA ALA A 58 7.64 14.00 3.68
C ALA A 58 7.43 13.50 5.13
N GLN A 59 6.79 14.31 5.98
CA GLN A 59 6.50 13.93 7.37
C GLN A 59 5.51 12.76 7.46
N THR A 60 4.50 12.76 6.59
CA THR A 60 3.51 11.68 6.51
C THR A 60 4.17 10.38 6.04
N LEU A 61 5.03 10.45 5.03
CA LEU A 61 5.79 9.31 4.54
C LEU A 61 6.73 8.76 5.61
N GLU A 62 7.45 9.63 6.32
CA GLU A 62 8.31 9.24 7.45
C GLU A 62 7.52 8.56 8.57
N ALA A 63 6.34 9.10 8.93
CA ALA A 63 5.47 8.49 9.94
C ALA A 63 5.01 7.08 9.53
N ARG A 64 4.61 6.89 8.27
CA ARG A 64 4.19 5.58 7.76
C ARG A 64 5.35 4.59 7.66
N LEU A 65 6.54 5.05 7.27
CA LEU A 65 7.76 4.23 7.29
C LEU A 65 8.07 3.74 8.70
N LYS A 66 7.95 4.62 9.70
CA LYS A 66 8.19 4.29 11.10
C LYS A 66 7.19 3.26 11.63
N GLU A 67 5.92 3.39 11.25
CA GLU A 67 4.87 2.41 11.56
C GLU A 67 5.18 1.04 10.97
N CYS A 68 5.55 0.97 9.68
CA CYS A 68 5.97 -0.27 9.02
C CYS A 68 7.20 -0.91 9.70
N MET A 69 8.21 -0.12 10.07
CA MET A 69 9.39 -0.63 10.77
C MET A 69 9.05 -1.19 12.15
N SER A 70 8.18 -0.51 12.90
CA SER A 70 7.72 -0.98 14.21
C SER A 70 7.00 -2.34 14.07
N LEU A 71 6.10 -2.44 13.10
CA LEU A 71 5.37 -3.68 12.83
C LEU A 71 6.33 -4.82 12.42
N GLN A 72 7.31 -4.53 11.55
CA GLN A 72 8.33 -5.50 11.16
C GLN A 72 9.13 -6.00 12.37
N GLN A 73 9.49 -5.09 13.29
CA GLN A 73 10.22 -5.46 14.49
C GLN A 73 9.39 -6.34 15.43
N GLU A 74 8.10 -6.05 15.58
CA GLU A 74 7.19 -6.87 16.38
C GLU A 74 6.99 -8.26 15.76
N MET A 75 6.82 -8.33 14.44
CA MET A 75 6.75 -9.59 13.70
C MET A 75 8.03 -10.42 13.84
N SER A 76 9.20 -9.78 13.76
CA SER A 76 10.49 -10.45 13.97
C SER A 76 10.60 -11.02 15.37
N LYS A 77 10.23 -10.25 16.40
CA LYS A 77 10.22 -10.73 17.80
C LYS A 77 9.28 -11.93 17.98
N ALA A 78 8.10 -11.87 17.39
CA ALA A 78 7.14 -12.98 17.42
C ALA A 78 7.72 -14.23 16.73
N ASN A 79 8.40 -14.05 15.59
CA ASN A 79 9.06 -15.13 14.87
C ASN A 79 10.22 -15.73 15.68
N ASP A 80 11.02 -14.92 16.36
CA ASP A 80 12.12 -15.38 17.22
C ASP A 80 11.58 -16.18 18.42
N GLN A 81 10.50 -15.70 19.05
CA GLN A 81 9.85 -16.44 20.15
C GLN A 81 9.25 -17.77 19.69
N LEU A 82 8.68 -17.81 18.49
CA LEU A 82 8.17 -19.06 17.91
C LEU A 82 9.32 -20.03 17.59
N SER A 83 10.43 -19.51 17.05
CA SER A 83 11.64 -20.29 16.74
C SER A 83 12.27 -20.91 18.00
N LEU A 84 12.23 -20.19 19.12
CA LEU A 84 12.73 -20.66 20.42
C LEU A 84 11.74 -21.57 21.15
N ASN A 85 10.50 -21.72 20.66
CA ASN A 85 9.48 -22.52 21.32
C ASN A 85 9.80 -24.02 21.19
N PRO A 86 10.06 -24.75 22.30
CA PRO A 86 10.49 -26.14 22.25
C PRO A 86 9.45 -27.07 21.61
N ARG A 87 8.15 -26.77 21.69
CA ARG A 87 7.11 -27.56 20.98
C ARG A 87 7.13 -27.34 19.46
N TYR A 88 7.57 -26.17 19.02
CA TYR A 88 7.76 -25.85 17.60
C TYR A 88 9.05 -26.48 17.07
N ILE A 89 10.16 -26.36 17.82
CA ILE A 89 11.47 -26.98 17.52
C ILE A 89 11.36 -28.50 17.42
N GLN A 90 10.63 -29.14 18.34
CA GLN A 90 10.44 -30.60 18.31
C GLN A 90 9.65 -31.05 17.07
N LYS A 91 8.67 -30.25 16.63
CA LYS A 91 7.83 -30.55 15.46
C LYS A 91 8.52 -30.22 14.12
N SER A 92 9.44 -29.25 14.09
CA SER A 92 10.26 -28.95 12.90
C SER A 92 11.51 -29.84 12.81
N GLY A 93 12.10 -30.24 13.94
CA GLY A 93 13.25 -31.14 14.03
C GLY A 93 12.92 -32.61 13.84
N THR A 94 11.71 -33.05 14.20
CA THR A 94 11.28 -34.46 14.03
C THR A 94 11.08 -34.89 12.57
N SER A 95 11.08 -33.96 11.60
CA SER A 95 10.97 -34.34 10.18
C SER A 95 12.31 -34.72 9.53
N ARG A 96 13.44 -34.70 10.28
CA ARG A 96 14.77 -35.04 9.72
C ARG A 96 15.58 -36.06 10.51
N GLY A 97 14.99 -36.73 11.51
CA GLY A 97 15.69 -37.81 12.20
C GLY A 97 14.76 -38.62 13.08
N GLY A 98 14.40 -39.83 12.63
CA GLY A 98 13.84 -40.85 13.50
C GLY A 98 12.68 -41.65 12.88
N GLY A 99 12.95 -42.92 12.58
CA GLY A 99 11.98 -43.94 12.14
C GLY A 99 12.23 -44.32 10.68
N GLY A 100 12.88 -45.41 10.30
CA GLY A 100 13.01 -46.72 10.95
C GLY A 100 12.17 -47.71 10.15
N MET A 101 12.80 -48.56 9.34
CA MET A 101 12.26 -49.84 8.85
C MET A 101 13.41 -50.72 8.37
N ASP A 102 13.92 -51.52 9.30
CA ASP A 102 14.39 -52.87 9.02
C ASP A 102 13.22 -53.66 8.40
N ASP A 103 13.35 -54.13 7.16
CA ASP A 103 12.61 -55.26 6.56
C ASP A 103 13.12 -55.44 5.12
N ASP A 104 14.27 -56.13 4.96
CA ASP A 104 14.71 -56.67 3.67
C ASP A 104 14.12 -58.09 3.50
N PRO A 105 13.08 -58.29 2.66
CA PRO A 105 12.41 -59.58 2.48
C PRO A 105 13.16 -60.55 1.55
N PHE A 106 14.48 -60.40 1.39
CA PHE A 106 15.27 -61.16 0.39
C PHE A 106 16.34 -62.08 0.98
N ALA A 107 16.20 -62.48 2.24
CA ALA A 107 17.05 -63.47 2.88
C ALA A 107 16.42 -64.88 2.84
N ASP A 108 16.07 -65.38 1.65
CA ASP A 108 15.88 -66.82 1.38
C ASP A 108 15.68 -67.01 -0.13
N ASP A 109 16.74 -67.34 -0.86
CA ASP A 109 16.82 -68.43 -1.86
C ASP A 109 18.13 -68.29 -2.68
N GLN A 110 19.15 -69.09 -2.36
CA GLN A 110 19.70 -70.08 -3.30
C GLN A 110 20.83 -70.85 -2.60
N LEU A 111 20.45 -71.99 -2.01
CA LEU A 111 21.33 -73.12 -1.76
C LEU A 111 21.39 -73.92 -3.06
N MET A 112 22.50 -73.85 -3.80
CA MET A 112 23.05 -74.93 -4.64
C MET A 112 24.53 -74.67 -4.92
#